data_AF-A0A9C9G260-F1
#
_entry.id   AF-A0A9C9G260-F1
#
_cell.length_a   1.000
_cell.length_b   1.000
_cell.length_c   1.000
_cell.angle_alpha   90.00
_cell.angle_beta   90.00
_cell.angle_gamma   90.00
#
_symmetry.space_group_name_H-M   'P 1'
#
loop_
_entity.id
_entity.type
_entity.pdbx_description
1 polymer ?
#
loop_
_entity_poly.entity_id
_entity_poly.type
_entity_poly.pdbx_seq_one_letter_code
_entity_poly.pdbx_strand_id
1 'polypeptide(L)'
;MTSASPTAPRRAHTDPIVSEAMAIRAAFVLCRVLMGERGHSVMGLAVHGKSDLNDAIRTAIGQDVIRALGRNNKFEVNGITIYLLTERIQVRKLEGPVLAACVDPGRLNAIISCAGVTDVVFVPSSDDDLAAYLAAHPESDEVEVEYREPVESGDTDENLSKHHRERMVWFDQRYDVIANRHLLPADQPVHIGDKTHRVCRYCGKAKPEATFKNIAHAFPEQIGNKTLFDWMECDACNEHFSRIVEDDFSKWTHPIRTMGRVCGKRGIPTLKSSDRALRVEGENAKQLRISLSKDDVRCSVDEENKRVTLTLERQPYVPMGVFKCLVKMALAVMPVQETSACNHLKRWILEPSHTYESYPYRPLNILFQSIPGPLPNDQITSFLLRRKNDRIDCPFLIFVLQFSNAVYQVALPMHEQDRALLDGEPFELGLFPHAWGTVDHELTFGVSGHKVADMSGSEAVKGDVMTIHFRYDHAVDGKPLPSSGTE
;
A
#
# COMPACT_ATOMS: atom_id res chain seq x y z
N MET A 1 -45.71 12.71 19.64
CA MET A 1 -45.24 11.32 19.53
C MET A 1 -46.04 10.65 18.43
N THR A 2 -45.64 10.85 17.18
CA THR A 2 -46.18 10.15 16.02
C THR A 2 -45.38 8.86 15.88
N SER A 3 -46.00 7.72 16.21
CA SER A 3 -45.48 6.40 15.88
C SER A 3 -45.43 6.29 14.36
N ALA A 4 -44.26 6.52 13.78
CA ALA A 4 -44.00 6.11 12.41
C ALA A 4 -44.26 4.59 12.37
N SER A 5 -45.20 4.17 11.52
CA SER A 5 -45.31 2.79 11.07
C SER A 5 -43.89 2.28 10.77
N PRO A 6 -43.50 1.06 11.16
CA PRO A 6 -42.25 0.50 10.69
C PRO A 6 -42.33 0.51 9.16
N THR A 7 -41.55 1.40 8.54
CA THR A 7 -41.39 1.42 7.10
C THR A 7 -40.83 0.06 6.74
N ALA A 8 -41.51 -0.66 5.85
CA ALA A 8 -40.97 -1.92 5.32
C ALA A 8 -39.52 -1.68 4.86
N PRO A 9 -38.62 -2.66 5.07
CA PRO A 9 -37.23 -2.49 4.68
C PRO A 9 -37.17 -2.22 3.18
N ARG A 10 -36.27 -1.32 2.76
CA ARG A 10 -36.02 -1.14 1.32
C ARG A 10 -35.36 -2.40 0.79
N ARG A 11 -35.66 -2.76 -0.46
CA ARG A 11 -35.20 -4.01 -1.05
C ARG A 11 -34.33 -3.71 -2.26
N ALA A 12 -33.23 -4.42 -2.34
CA ALA A 12 -32.36 -4.42 -3.50
C ALA A 12 -31.93 -5.86 -3.82
N HIS A 13 -31.61 -6.16 -5.08
CA HIS A 13 -31.17 -7.49 -5.50
C HIS A 13 -30.00 -7.41 -6.50
N THR A 14 -29.19 -8.47 -6.58
CA THR A 14 -28.15 -8.61 -7.62
C THR A 14 -28.59 -9.51 -8.77
N ASP A 15 -27.92 -9.43 -9.92
CA ASP A 15 -28.10 -10.35 -11.04
C ASP A 15 -27.54 -11.77 -10.71
N PRO A 16 -28.29 -12.86 -10.97
CA PRO A 16 -27.84 -14.25 -10.82
C PRO A 16 -26.71 -14.70 -11.76
N ILE A 17 -26.47 -13.99 -12.87
CA ILE A 17 -25.45 -14.36 -13.89
C ILE A 17 -24.02 -13.99 -13.44
N VAL A 18 -23.87 -13.25 -12.33
CA VAL A 18 -22.58 -12.84 -11.75
C VAL A 18 -21.98 -13.97 -10.89
N SER A 19 -20.65 -14.08 -10.83
CA SER A 19 -19.96 -14.97 -9.86
C SER A 19 -20.55 -14.81 -8.45
N GLU A 20 -20.97 -15.91 -7.81
CA GLU A 20 -21.61 -15.90 -6.48
C GLU A 20 -20.80 -15.07 -5.46
N ALA A 21 -19.47 -15.26 -5.43
CA ALA A 21 -18.57 -14.52 -4.55
C ALA A 21 -18.54 -13.01 -4.85
N MET A 22 -18.66 -12.61 -6.12
CA MET A 22 -18.71 -11.20 -6.52
C MET A 22 -20.05 -10.57 -6.17
N ALA A 23 -21.16 -11.27 -6.41
CA ALA A 23 -22.49 -10.81 -6.04
C ALA A 23 -22.60 -10.62 -4.52
N ILE A 24 -22.09 -11.59 -3.74
CA ILE A 24 -22.00 -11.48 -2.27
C ILE A 24 -21.12 -10.30 -1.86
N ARG A 25 -19.98 -10.07 -2.53
CA ARG A 25 -19.07 -8.94 -2.23
C ARG A 25 -19.74 -7.60 -2.50
N ALA A 26 -20.37 -7.42 -3.66
CA ALA A 26 -21.06 -6.19 -4.03
C ALA A 26 -22.18 -5.88 -3.02
N ALA A 27 -22.99 -6.89 -2.71
CA ALA A 27 -24.06 -6.77 -1.73
C ALA A 27 -23.52 -6.46 -0.31
N PHE A 28 -22.40 -7.05 0.09
CA PHE A 28 -21.73 -6.74 1.35
C PHE A 28 -21.22 -5.29 1.41
N VAL A 29 -20.62 -4.79 0.33
CA VAL A 29 -20.18 -3.38 0.21
C VAL A 29 -21.37 -2.43 0.29
N LEU A 30 -22.45 -2.72 -0.43
CA LEU A 30 -23.68 -1.91 -0.38
C LEU A 30 -24.25 -1.87 1.04
N CYS A 31 -24.33 -3.01 1.74
CA CYS A 31 -24.75 -3.02 3.14
C CYS A 31 -23.86 -2.13 4.01
N ARG A 32 -22.55 -2.09 3.78
CA ARG A 32 -21.66 -1.18 4.54
C ARG A 32 -21.91 0.29 4.24
N VAL A 33 -22.19 0.64 2.97
CA VAL A 33 -22.54 2.01 2.57
C VAL A 33 -23.85 2.44 3.24
N LEU A 34 -24.90 1.62 3.10
CA LEU A 34 -26.22 1.87 3.71
C LEU A 34 -26.14 2.01 5.24
N MET A 35 -25.34 1.15 5.88
CA MET A 35 -25.07 1.21 7.31
C MET A 35 -24.40 2.54 7.69
N GLY A 36 -23.40 2.99 6.91
CA GLY A 36 -22.70 4.26 7.13
C GLY A 36 -23.57 5.50 6.92
N GLU A 37 -24.32 5.57 5.81
CA GLU A 37 -25.22 6.68 5.49
C GLU A 37 -26.31 6.90 6.55
N ARG A 38 -26.76 5.81 7.18
CA ARG A 38 -27.84 5.82 8.18
C ARG A 38 -27.32 5.87 9.62
N GLY A 39 -26.00 5.94 9.82
CA GLY A 39 -25.40 6.01 11.15
C GLY A 39 -25.61 4.75 11.99
N HIS A 40 -25.82 3.60 11.34
CA HIS A 40 -25.90 2.30 11.98
C HIS A 40 -24.50 1.69 12.15
N SER A 41 -24.38 0.76 13.08
CA SER A 41 -23.14 0.03 13.32
C SER A 41 -23.35 -1.49 13.35
N VAL A 42 -24.53 -1.94 12.91
CA VAL A 42 -24.94 -3.33 12.93
C VAL A 42 -25.46 -3.72 11.55
N MET A 43 -25.12 -4.93 11.09
CA MET A 43 -25.73 -5.54 9.91
C MET A 43 -25.95 -7.05 10.11
N GLY A 44 -26.79 -7.65 9.26
CA GLY A 44 -27.05 -9.09 9.25
C GLY A 44 -26.48 -9.78 8.02
N LEU A 45 -26.01 -11.01 8.19
CA LEU A 45 -25.76 -11.97 7.11
C LEU A 45 -26.77 -13.12 7.24
N ALA A 46 -27.78 -13.12 6.37
CA ALA A 46 -28.78 -14.16 6.29
C ALA A 46 -28.35 -15.26 5.31
N VAL A 47 -28.36 -16.50 5.80
CA VAL A 47 -28.08 -17.75 5.05
C VAL A 47 -29.00 -18.86 5.56
N HIS A 48 -29.09 -19.99 4.86
CA HIS A 48 -29.90 -21.15 5.30
C HIS A 48 -29.41 -21.75 6.63
N GLY A 49 -28.10 -21.85 6.82
CA GLY A 49 -27.46 -22.49 7.96
C GLY A 49 -25.96 -22.19 8.05
N LYS A 50 -25.30 -22.68 9.10
CA LYS A 50 -23.84 -22.50 9.26
C LYS A 50 -23.02 -23.24 8.19
N SER A 51 -23.58 -24.31 7.63
CA SER A 51 -22.99 -25.06 6.50
C SER A 51 -22.89 -24.20 5.24
N ASP A 52 -23.75 -23.21 5.11
CA ASP A 52 -23.85 -22.33 3.94
C ASP A 52 -22.88 -21.15 4.01
N LEU A 53 -22.03 -21.09 5.04
CA LEU A 53 -20.82 -20.25 5.08
C LEU A 53 -19.74 -20.84 4.16
N ASN A 54 -20.09 -20.96 2.87
CA ASN A 54 -19.34 -21.63 1.82
C ASN A 54 -18.10 -20.83 1.38
N ASP A 55 -17.36 -21.35 0.39
CA ASP A 55 -16.16 -20.70 -0.12
C ASP A 55 -16.43 -19.39 -0.86
N ALA A 56 -17.63 -19.20 -1.43
CA ALA A 56 -18.02 -17.95 -2.07
C ALA A 56 -18.16 -16.82 -1.04
N ILE A 57 -18.90 -17.06 0.06
CA ILE A 57 -19.02 -16.09 1.16
C ILE A 57 -17.63 -15.85 1.78
N ARG A 58 -16.85 -16.90 2.02
CA ARG A 58 -15.47 -16.80 2.55
C ARG A 58 -14.59 -15.89 1.70
N THR A 59 -14.64 -16.08 0.38
CA THR A 59 -13.88 -15.28 -0.58
C THR A 59 -14.35 -13.83 -0.55
N ALA A 60 -15.66 -13.60 -0.47
CA ALA A 60 -16.28 -12.28 -0.49
C ALA A 60 -15.99 -11.44 0.77
N ILE A 61 -16.14 -12.01 1.97
CA ILE A 61 -16.12 -11.25 3.25
C ILE A 61 -14.94 -11.58 4.16
N GLY A 62 -14.12 -12.58 3.81
CA GLY A 62 -12.88 -12.93 4.50
C GLY A 62 -13.01 -14.06 5.54
N GLN A 63 -11.95 -14.87 5.63
CA GLN A 63 -11.94 -16.10 6.44
C GLN A 63 -12.11 -15.85 7.95
N ASP A 64 -11.60 -14.75 8.49
CA ASP A 64 -11.72 -14.47 9.92
C ASP A 64 -13.16 -14.12 10.32
N VAL A 65 -13.89 -13.43 9.44
CA VAL A 65 -15.32 -13.12 9.61
C VAL A 65 -16.13 -14.42 9.65
N ILE A 66 -15.89 -15.31 8.68
CA ILE A 66 -16.55 -16.63 8.62
C ILE A 66 -16.29 -17.47 9.86
N ARG A 67 -15.03 -17.56 10.31
CA ARG A 67 -14.70 -18.32 11.53
C ARG A 67 -15.43 -17.78 12.76
N ALA A 68 -15.52 -16.45 12.89
CA ALA A 68 -16.22 -15.81 13.99
C ALA A 68 -17.73 -16.02 13.93
N LEU A 69 -18.36 -15.85 12.75
CA LEU A 69 -19.79 -16.09 12.57
C LEU A 69 -20.15 -17.55 12.82
N GLY A 70 -19.35 -18.49 12.31
CA GLY A 70 -19.56 -19.93 12.53
C GLY A 70 -19.46 -20.34 14.00
N ARG A 71 -18.57 -19.72 14.79
CA ARG A 71 -18.38 -20.04 16.22
C ARG A 71 -19.35 -19.29 17.12
N ASN A 72 -19.48 -17.98 16.92
CA ASN A 72 -20.09 -17.06 17.87
C ASN A 72 -21.44 -16.49 17.39
N ASN A 73 -21.88 -16.84 16.18
CA ASN A 73 -23.04 -16.25 15.50
C ASN A 73 -22.95 -14.73 15.29
N LYS A 74 -21.79 -14.12 15.60
CA LYS A 74 -21.52 -12.70 15.44
C LYS A 74 -20.02 -12.45 15.20
N PHE A 75 -19.73 -11.35 14.54
CA PHE A 75 -18.38 -10.81 14.34
C PHE A 75 -18.38 -9.32 14.69
N GLU A 76 -17.37 -8.87 15.44
CA GLU A 76 -17.25 -7.47 15.91
C GLU A 76 -15.87 -6.93 15.60
N VAL A 77 -15.80 -5.80 14.88
CA VAL A 77 -14.54 -5.12 14.57
C VAL A 77 -14.78 -3.60 14.42
N ASN A 78 -13.92 -2.78 15.02
CA ASN A 78 -13.98 -1.31 14.90
C ASN A 78 -15.36 -0.69 15.17
N GLY A 79 -16.11 -1.26 16.13
CA GLY A 79 -17.46 -0.80 16.46
C GLY A 79 -18.57 -1.28 15.51
N ILE A 80 -18.24 -2.04 14.45
CA ILE A 80 -19.20 -2.67 13.54
C ILE A 80 -19.49 -4.09 14.03
N THR A 81 -20.76 -4.47 14.05
CA THR A 81 -21.23 -5.83 14.40
C THR A 81 -21.95 -6.47 13.22
N ILE A 82 -21.54 -7.69 12.86
CA ILE A 82 -22.24 -8.53 11.87
C ILE A 82 -22.87 -9.70 12.61
N TYR A 83 -24.19 -9.87 12.50
CA TYR A 83 -24.90 -11.02 13.03
C TYR A 83 -25.14 -12.07 11.94
N LEU A 84 -24.90 -13.34 12.27
CA LEU A 84 -25.35 -14.45 11.44
C LEU A 84 -26.84 -14.67 11.68
N LEU A 85 -27.64 -14.66 10.63
CA LEU A 85 -29.07 -14.94 10.65
C LEU A 85 -29.35 -16.23 9.89
N THR A 86 -30.10 -17.13 10.51
CA THR A 86 -30.62 -18.35 9.92
C THR A 86 -31.97 -18.62 10.56
N GLU A 87 -32.77 -19.57 10.08
CA GLU A 87 -34.02 -19.92 10.77
C GLU A 87 -33.82 -20.33 12.23
N ARG A 88 -32.65 -20.87 12.57
CA ARG A 88 -32.28 -21.28 13.94
C ARG A 88 -31.56 -20.19 14.73
N ILE A 89 -31.04 -19.16 14.05
CA ILE A 89 -30.25 -18.09 14.65
C ILE A 89 -30.96 -16.78 14.34
N GLN A 90 -31.78 -16.35 15.30
CA GLN A 90 -32.59 -15.15 15.22
C GLN A 90 -32.09 -14.13 16.24
N VAL A 91 -32.11 -12.85 15.86
CA VAL A 91 -31.86 -11.73 16.76
C VAL A 91 -33.16 -10.98 17.01
N ARG A 92 -33.36 -10.43 18.22
CA ARG A 92 -34.61 -9.70 18.53
C ARG A 92 -34.70 -8.36 17.80
N LYS A 93 -33.57 -7.69 17.64
CA LYS A 93 -33.47 -6.36 17.04
C LYS A 93 -32.15 -6.26 16.28
N LEU A 94 -32.22 -5.75 15.04
CA LEU A 94 -31.08 -5.48 14.17
C LEU A 94 -31.34 -4.14 13.51
N GLU A 95 -30.73 -3.07 14.02
CA GLU A 95 -30.87 -1.72 13.44
C GLU A 95 -29.85 -1.52 12.34
N GLY A 96 -30.19 -1.96 11.13
CA GLY A 96 -29.34 -1.85 9.97
C GLY A 96 -29.70 -2.81 8.83
N PRO A 97 -28.87 -2.87 7.79
CA PRO A 97 -29.15 -3.65 6.60
C PRO A 97 -28.87 -5.14 6.81
N VAL A 98 -29.55 -5.98 6.02
CA VAL A 98 -29.32 -7.43 5.95
C VAL A 98 -28.88 -7.82 4.54
N LEU A 99 -27.76 -8.52 4.46
CA LEU A 99 -27.31 -9.25 3.29
C LEU A 99 -27.94 -10.65 3.31
N ALA A 100 -28.82 -10.95 2.35
CA ALA A 100 -29.42 -12.28 2.18
C ALA A 100 -28.68 -13.02 1.06
N ALA A 101 -27.70 -13.84 1.45
CA ALA A 101 -26.82 -14.53 0.52
C ALA A 101 -27.38 -15.91 0.16
N CYS A 102 -27.82 -16.07 -1.09
CA CYS A 102 -28.25 -17.36 -1.64
C CYS A 102 -29.33 -18.04 -0.79
N VAL A 103 -30.31 -17.24 -0.35
CA VAL A 103 -31.42 -17.69 0.51
C VAL A 103 -32.65 -17.98 -0.37
N ASP A 104 -33.35 -19.07 -0.09
CA ASP A 104 -34.66 -19.35 -0.68
C ASP A 104 -35.64 -18.18 -0.40
N PRO A 105 -36.18 -17.51 -1.43
CA PRO A 105 -37.10 -16.38 -1.27
C PRO A 105 -38.29 -16.69 -0.36
N GLY A 106 -38.81 -17.91 -0.39
CA GLY A 106 -39.93 -18.35 0.44
C GLY A 106 -39.59 -18.43 1.93
N ARG A 107 -38.31 -18.54 2.27
CA ARG A 107 -37.79 -18.66 3.64
C ARG A 107 -37.20 -17.35 4.17
N LEU A 108 -36.91 -16.40 3.28
CA LEU A 108 -36.24 -15.15 3.63
C LEU A 108 -36.94 -14.39 4.76
N ASN A 109 -38.25 -14.16 4.66
CA ASN A 109 -39.00 -13.39 5.65
C ASN A 109 -38.99 -14.04 7.04
N ALA A 110 -38.89 -15.38 7.13
CA ALA A 110 -38.71 -16.07 8.41
C ALA A 110 -37.31 -15.82 8.99
N ILE A 111 -36.28 -15.79 8.14
CA ILE A 111 -34.89 -15.55 8.56
C ILE A 111 -34.70 -14.12 9.05
N ILE A 112 -35.29 -13.13 8.37
CA ILE A 112 -35.12 -11.69 8.67
C ILE A 112 -36.25 -11.10 9.54
N SER A 113 -36.94 -11.93 10.32
CA SER A 113 -38.11 -11.54 11.13
C SER A 113 -37.82 -10.57 12.28
N CYS A 114 -36.56 -10.14 12.44
CA CYS A 114 -36.12 -9.25 13.51
C CYS A 114 -36.57 -7.80 13.30
N ALA A 115 -36.77 -7.08 14.41
CA ALA A 115 -37.17 -5.67 14.34
C ALA A 115 -36.00 -4.76 13.97
N GLY A 116 -36.26 -3.73 13.16
CA GLY A 116 -35.29 -2.66 12.85
C GLY A 116 -34.48 -2.86 11.58
N VAL A 117 -34.72 -3.94 10.82
CA VAL A 117 -34.08 -4.13 9.51
C VAL A 117 -34.44 -2.96 8.62
N THR A 118 -33.42 -2.26 8.14
CA THR A 118 -33.60 -1.03 7.36
C THR A 118 -33.63 -1.31 5.86
N ASP A 119 -32.86 -2.30 5.43
CA ASP A 119 -32.68 -2.69 4.03
C ASP A 119 -32.42 -4.19 3.93
N VAL A 120 -32.82 -4.79 2.82
CA VAL A 120 -32.51 -6.18 2.46
C VAL A 120 -31.83 -6.15 1.10
N VAL A 121 -30.58 -6.62 1.05
CA VAL A 121 -29.85 -6.82 -0.21
C VAL A 121 -29.82 -8.32 -0.50
N PHE A 122 -30.56 -8.74 -1.52
CA PHE A 122 -30.76 -10.13 -1.89
C PHE A 122 -29.77 -10.58 -2.97
N VAL A 123 -29.11 -11.71 -2.75
CA VAL A 123 -28.26 -12.36 -3.74
C VAL A 123 -28.92 -13.68 -4.14
N PRO A 124 -29.50 -13.79 -5.34
CA PRO A 124 -30.12 -15.02 -5.82
C PRO A 124 -29.09 -16.12 -6.06
N SER A 125 -29.49 -17.39 -5.93
CA SER A 125 -28.66 -18.54 -6.33
C SER A 125 -28.90 -18.98 -7.78
N SER A 126 -29.99 -18.51 -8.39
CA SER A 126 -30.43 -18.86 -9.74
C SER A 126 -31.41 -17.83 -10.30
N ASP A 127 -31.64 -17.87 -11.62
CA ASP A 127 -32.69 -17.08 -12.29
C ASP A 127 -34.08 -17.35 -11.70
N ASP A 128 -34.36 -18.61 -11.35
CA ASP A 128 -35.63 -19.01 -10.74
C ASP A 128 -35.81 -18.37 -9.35
N ASP A 129 -34.75 -18.31 -8.54
CA ASP A 129 -34.78 -17.63 -7.24
C ASP A 129 -34.98 -16.12 -7.40
N LEU A 130 -34.33 -15.50 -8.39
CA LEU A 130 -34.54 -14.09 -8.68
C LEU A 130 -35.98 -13.83 -9.11
N ALA A 131 -36.52 -14.63 -10.03
CA ALA A 131 -37.90 -14.51 -10.49
C ALA A 131 -38.90 -14.67 -9.34
N ALA A 132 -38.68 -15.65 -8.45
CA ALA A 132 -39.50 -15.86 -7.26
C ALA A 132 -39.38 -14.69 -6.27
N TYR A 133 -38.18 -14.14 -6.07
CA TYR A 133 -37.96 -12.98 -5.22
C TYR A 133 -38.66 -11.73 -5.76
N LEU A 134 -38.51 -11.43 -7.05
CA LEU A 134 -39.13 -10.27 -7.70
C LEU A 134 -40.66 -10.38 -7.77
N ALA A 135 -41.20 -11.60 -7.88
CA ALA A 135 -42.63 -11.83 -7.77
C ALA A 135 -43.18 -11.44 -6.37
N ALA A 136 -42.40 -11.64 -5.31
CA ALA A 136 -42.74 -11.25 -3.95
C ALA A 136 -42.41 -9.78 -3.63
N HIS A 137 -41.40 -9.23 -4.29
CA HIS A 137 -40.81 -7.90 -4.03
C HIS A 137 -40.57 -7.12 -5.33
N PRO A 138 -41.65 -6.76 -6.07
CA PRO A 138 -41.54 -6.07 -7.35
C PRO A 138 -40.94 -4.65 -7.22
N GLU A 139 -40.94 -4.09 -6.01
CA GLU A 139 -40.32 -2.81 -5.67
C GLU A 139 -38.81 -2.90 -5.43
N SER A 140 -38.22 -4.10 -5.48
CA SER A 140 -36.79 -4.24 -5.24
C SER A 140 -36.00 -3.55 -6.35
N ASP A 141 -35.14 -2.62 -5.95
CA ASP A 141 -34.21 -1.98 -6.88
C ASP A 141 -33.16 -3.00 -7.33
N GLU A 142 -32.90 -3.08 -8.63
CA GLU A 142 -31.73 -3.79 -9.11
C GLU A 142 -30.51 -3.03 -8.62
N VAL A 143 -29.67 -3.71 -7.84
CA VAL A 143 -28.31 -3.24 -7.65
C VAL A 143 -27.68 -3.46 -9.00
N GLU A 144 -27.54 -2.39 -9.78
CA GLU A 144 -26.55 -2.34 -10.84
C GLU A 144 -25.23 -2.68 -10.14
N VAL A 145 -24.90 -3.96 -10.17
CA VAL A 145 -23.53 -4.40 -10.07
C VAL A 145 -22.97 -3.82 -11.36
N GLU A 146 -22.54 -2.55 -11.31
CA GLU A 146 -21.60 -2.05 -12.30
C GLU A 146 -20.60 -3.20 -12.38
N TYR A 147 -20.58 -3.87 -13.53
CA TYR A 147 -19.37 -4.54 -13.97
C TYR A 147 -18.34 -3.41 -14.19
N ARG A 148 -17.96 -2.71 -13.12
CA ARG A 148 -16.58 -2.82 -12.77
C ARG A 148 -16.42 -4.32 -12.59
N GLU A 149 -15.39 -4.86 -13.20
CA GLU A 149 -14.69 -6.00 -12.62
C GLU A 149 -14.69 -5.84 -11.05
N PRO A 150 -14.16 -6.75 -10.25
CA PRO A 150 -13.55 -6.20 -9.04
C PRO A 150 -12.78 -4.91 -9.47
N VAL A 151 -12.49 -3.97 -8.57
CA VAL A 151 -11.10 -3.52 -8.74
C VAL A 151 -10.34 -4.82 -8.47
N GLU A 152 -10.21 -5.66 -9.50
CA GLU A 152 -8.99 -6.31 -9.79
C GLU A 152 -8.02 -5.15 -9.57
N SER A 153 -6.93 -5.42 -8.91
CA SER A 153 -5.74 -4.86 -9.52
C SER A 153 -5.72 -5.22 -11.03
N GLY A 154 -6.53 -4.56 -11.87
CA GLY A 154 -7.01 -4.90 -13.22
C GLY A 154 -7.88 -3.70 -13.62
N ASP A 155 -7.34 -2.59 -14.12
CA ASP A 155 -6.40 -2.36 -15.22
C ASP A 155 -4.99 -2.98 -15.20
N THR A 156 -4.50 -3.56 -14.11
CA THR A 156 -3.19 -4.21 -14.18
C THR A 156 -3.23 -5.59 -14.84
N ASP A 157 -3.92 -6.64 -14.37
CA ASP A 157 -3.47 -8.01 -14.71
C ASP A 157 -3.60 -8.47 -16.19
N GLU A 158 -4.67 -8.10 -16.93
CA GLU A 158 -4.76 -8.41 -18.37
C GLU A 158 -3.78 -7.56 -19.21
N ASN A 159 -3.61 -6.28 -18.86
CA ASN A 159 -2.62 -5.40 -19.49
C ASN A 159 -1.21 -5.61 -18.93
N LEU A 160 -0.98 -6.39 -17.87
CA LEU A 160 0.36 -6.59 -17.33
C LEU A 160 1.20 -7.31 -18.38
N SER A 161 2.47 -6.92 -18.47
CA SER A 161 3.41 -7.69 -19.28
C SER A 161 3.54 -9.10 -18.73
N LYS A 162 3.92 -10.05 -19.59
CA LYS A 162 4.12 -11.45 -19.19
C LYS A 162 5.01 -11.56 -17.95
N HIS A 163 6.09 -10.78 -17.90
CA HIS A 163 7.03 -10.77 -16.77
C HIS A 163 6.39 -10.27 -15.47
N HIS A 164 5.51 -9.26 -15.54
CA HIS A 164 4.82 -8.75 -14.36
C HIS A 164 3.77 -9.72 -13.83
N ARG A 165 3.03 -10.41 -14.71
CA ARG A 165 2.13 -11.50 -14.31
C ARG A 165 2.88 -12.64 -13.63
N GLU A 166 3.99 -13.09 -14.20
CA GLU A 166 4.83 -14.14 -13.62
C GLU A 166 5.34 -13.77 -12.21
N ARG A 167 5.78 -12.52 -12.03
CA ARG A 167 6.17 -11.98 -10.72
C ARG A 167 5.00 -11.98 -9.74
N MET A 168 3.82 -11.52 -10.18
CA MET A 168 2.65 -11.47 -9.33
C MET A 168 2.25 -12.85 -8.83
N VAL A 169 2.20 -13.85 -9.72
CA VAL A 169 1.95 -15.25 -9.36
C VAL A 169 3.01 -15.77 -8.38
N TRP A 170 4.30 -15.46 -8.61
CA TRP A 170 5.38 -15.91 -7.73
C TRP A 170 5.21 -15.38 -6.30
N PHE A 171 4.83 -14.10 -6.15
CA PHE A 171 4.60 -13.46 -4.85
C PHE A 171 3.31 -13.96 -4.20
N ASP A 172 2.21 -14.05 -4.95
CA ASP A 172 0.94 -14.55 -4.43
C ASP A 172 1.07 -15.98 -3.87
N GLN A 173 1.82 -16.85 -4.55
CA GLN A 173 2.07 -18.21 -4.08
C GLN A 173 2.90 -18.27 -2.78
N ARG A 174 3.65 -17.23 -2.43
CA ARG A 174 4.64 -17.26 -1.34
C ARG A 174 4.33 -16.34 -0.17
N TYR A 175 3.53 -15.30 -0.37
CA TYR A 175 3.37 -14.22 0.59
C TYR A 175 1.90 -13.86 0.83
N ASP A 176 1.61 -13.49 2.07
CA ASP A 176 0.44 -12.71 2.44
C ASP A 176 0.81 -11.22 2.45
N VAL A 177 -0.01 -10.37 1.83
CA VAL A 177 0.09 -8.91 2.01
C VAL A 177 -0.50 -8.55 3.37
N ILE A 178 0.34 -8.23 4.35
CA ILE A 178 -0.08 -7.95 5.72
C ILE A 178 -0.25 -6.47 6.02
N ALA A 179 0.32 -5.59 5.18
CA ALA A 179 -0.01 -4.18 5.14
C ALA A 179 0.20 -3.61 3.73
N ASN A 180 -0.69 -2.73 3.30
CA ASN A 180 -0.52 -1.95 2.09
C ASN A 180 -0.91 -0.48 2.34
N ARG A 181 -0.25 0.43 1.62
CA ARG A 181 -0.60 1.84 1.57
C ARG A 181 -0.47 2.34 0.14
N HIS A 182 -1.50 3.02 -0.34
CA HIS A 182 -1.44 3.83 -1.54
C HIS A 182 -1.84 5.24 -1.11
N LEU A 183 -0.88 6.16 -1.13
CA LEU A 183 -1.01 7.51 -0.61
C LEU A 183 -1.09 8.47 -1.80
N LEU A 184 -2.23 9.16 -1.90
CA LEU A 184 -2.50 10.17 -2.90
C LEU A 184 -2.49 11.58 -2.27
N PRO A 185 -2.25 12.64 -3.07
CA PRO A 185 -2.20 14.02 -2.54
C PRO A 185 -3.51 14.50 -1.93
N ALA A 186 -4.64 14.02 -2.47
CA ALA A 186 -5.97 14.40 -2.03
C ALA A 186 -6.46 13.62 -0.81
N ASP A 187 -5.69 12.64 -0.33
CA ASP A 187 -6.10 11.81 0.80
C ASP A 187 -6.14 12.63 2.09
N GLN A 188 -7.13 12.32 2.93
CA GLN A 188 -7.14 12.83 4.29
C GLN A 188 -5.96 12.27 5.09
N PRO A 189 -5.40 13.03 6.05
CA PRO A 189 -4.37 12.53 6.96
C PRO A 189 -4.74 11.20 7.62
N VAL A 190 -3.97 10.15 7.30
CA VAL A 190 -4.05 8.83 7.90
C VAL A 190 -3.10 8.78 9.08
N HIS A 191 -3.63 8.40 10.24
CA HIS A 191 -2.85 8.23 11.45
C HIS A 191 -2.78 6.76 11.84
N ILE A 192 -1.57 6.25 12.07
CA ILE A 192 -1.35 4.87 12.51
C ILE A 192 -1.05 4.81 14.01
N GLY A 193 -1.63 3.82 14.67
CA GLY A 193 -1.49 3.59 16.12
C GLY A 193 -2.60 4.22 16.96
N ASP A 194 -2.51 4.07 18.28
CA ASP A 194 -3.52 4.55 19.23
C ASP A 194 -3.08 5.88 19.88
N LYS A 195 -3.85 6.95 19.64
CA LYS A 195 -3.60 8.27 20.24
C LYS A 195 -3.79 8.30 21.76
N THR A 196 -4.64 7.41 22.28
CA THR A 196 -5.09 7.41 23.67
C THR A 196 -4.08 6.72 24.58
N HIS A 197 -3.62 5.52 24.22
CA HIS A 197 -2.62 4.75 24.97
C HIS A 197 -1.30 4.65 24.21
N ARG A 198 -0.56 5.76 24.18
CA ARG A 198 0.70 5.84 23.45
C ARG A 198 1.85 5.13 24.17
N VAL A 199 2.33 4.07 23.53
CA VAL A 199 3.58 3.38 23.82
C VAL A 199 4.44 3.47 22.56
N CYS A 200 5.70 3.90 22.68
CA CYS A 200 6.54 4.06 21.49
C CYS A 200 6.78 2.69 20.83
N ARG A 201 6.45 2.55 19.55
CA ARG A 201 6.60 1.27 18.82
C ARG A 201 8.06 0.83 18.68
N TYR A 202 8.99 1.76 18.80
CA TYR A 202 10.43 1.53 18.62
C TYR A 202 11.13 1.25 19.94
N CYS A 203 11.09 2.20 20.89
CA CYS A 203 11.80 2.06 22.16
C CYS A 203 10.96 1.43 23.29
N GLY A 204 9.66 1.20 23.07
CA GLY A 204 8.75 0.60 24.06
C GLY A 204 8.37 1.51 25.22
N LYS A 205 8.88 2.75 25.28
CA LYS A 205 8.61 3.69 26.37
C LYS A 205 7.25 4.37 26.22
N ALA A 206 6.57 4.56 27.33
CA ALA A 206 5.33 5.33 27.45
C ALA A 206 5.55 6.59 28.30
N LYS A 207 4.48 7.36 28.55
CA LYS A 207 4.56 8.44 29.56
C LYS A 207 4.81 7.85 30.96
N PRO A 208 5.63 8.50 31.81
CA PRO A 208 6.29 9.79 31.62
C PRO A 208 7.67 9.73 30.93
N GLU A 209 8.21 8.55 30.66
CA GLU A 209 9.57 8.38 30.08
C GLU A 209 9.70 8.81 28.61
N ALA A 210 8.58 8.95 27.91
CA ALA A 210 8.52 9.39 26.52
C ALA A 210 7.45 10.49 26.33
N THR A 211 7.78 11.47 25.49
CA THR A 211 6.85 12.49 25.00
C THR A 211 6.50 12.23 23.53
N PHE A 212 5.34 12.72 23.13
CA PHE A 212 4.79 12.53 21.80
C PHE A 212 4.11 13.85 21.38
N LYS A 213 4.90 14.91 21.36
CA LYS A 213 4.47 16.28 21.03
C LYS A 213 4.68 16.58 19.54
N ASN A 214 5.70 15.95 18.93
CA ASN A 214 6.02 16.13 17.54
C ASN A 214 5.03 15.39 16.64
N ILE A 215 4.80 15.93 15.44
CA ILE A 215 4.09 15.25 14.38
C ILE A 215 5.11 14.33 13.68
N ALA A 216 5.11 13.06 14.07
CA ALA A 216 5.96 12.06 13.43
C ALA A 216 5.32 11.54 12.14
N HIS A 217 6.08 11.54 11.06
CA HIS A 217 5.66 10.93 9.81
C HIS A 217 6.11 9.47 9.78
N ALA A 218 5.20 8.56 9.42
CA ALA A 218 5.53 7.14 9.32
C ALA A 218 6.60 6.91 8.24
N PHE A 219 6.42 7.56 7.08
CA PHE A 219 7.40 7.64 6.00
C PHE A 219 8.01 9.04 5.93
N PRO A 220 9.28 9.21 5.51
CA PRO A 220 9.89 10.53 5.43
C PRO A 220 9.09 11.50 4.54
N GLU A 221 8.82 12.71 5.01
CA GLU A 221 8.12 13.74 4.21
C GLU A 221 8.87 14.04 2.90
N GLN A 222 10.18 13.82 2.90
CA GLN A 222 11.08 14.12 1.79
C GLN A 222 10.82 13.28 0.52
N ILE A 223 10.11 12.17 0.61
CA ILE A 223 9.66 11.36 -0.54
C ILE A 223 8.24 11.72 -1.01
N GLY A 224 7.67 12.82 -0.51
CA GLY A 224 6.32 13.27 -0.84
C GLY A 224 5.24 12.87 0.18
N ASN A 225 5.61 12.26 1.31
CA ASN A 225 4.61 11.85 2.31
C ASN A 225 4.01 13.06 3.03
N LYS A 226 2.76 13.39 2.70
CA LYS A 226 1.99 14.45 3.38
C LYS A 226 0.84 13.92 4.23
N THR A 227 0.56 12.61 4.14
CA THR A 227 -0.71 12.05 4.61
C THR A 227 -0.55 10.96 5.66
N LEU A 228 0.60 10.27 5.77
CA LEU A 228 0.78 9.15 6.69
C LEU A 228 1.61 9.54 7.93
N PHE A 229 0.94 9.59 9.09
CA PHE A 229 1.48 10.02 10.38
C PHE A 229 1.48 8.89 11.41
N ASP A 230 2.50 8.82 12.27
CA ASP A 230 2.65 7.79 13.31
C ASP A 230 2.39 8.36 14.71
N TRP A 231 1.29 7.96 15.33
CA TRP A 231 0.99 8.36 16.71
C TRP A 231 1.81 7.61 17.76
N MET A 232 2.50 6.53 17.36
CA MET A 232 3.27 5.66 18.24
C MET A 232 4.78 5.88 18.11
N GLU A 233 5.22 6.98 17.51
CA GLU A 233 6.63 7.40 17.48
C GLU A 233 6.85 8.52 18.51
N CYS A 234 7.70 8.27 19.51
CA CYS A 234 8.01 9.30 20.51
C CYS A 234 9.02 10.33 19.99
N ASP A 235 9.05 11.50 20.62
CA ASP A 235 9.86 12.66 20.19
C ASP A 235 11.36 12.29 20.10
N ALA A 236 11.87 11.50 21.04
CA ALA A 236 13.28 11.07 21.06
C ALA A 236 13.64 10.11 19.92
N CYS A 237 12.75 9.16 19.60
CA CYS A 237 12.96 8.28 18.45
C CYS A 237 12.82 9.06 17.14
N ASN A 238 11.89 10.00 17.07
CA ASN A 238 11.70 10.87 15.90
C ASN A 238 12.94 11.72 15.61
N GLU A 239 13.52 12.33 16.63
CA GLU A 239 14.78 13.06 16.50
C GLU A 239 15.94 12.16 16.07
N HIS A 240 16.05 10.97 16.65
CA HIS A 240 17.05 9.97 16.26
C HIS A 240 16.93 9.59 14.78
N PHE A 241 15.73 9.22 14.32
CA PHE A 241 15.51 8.82 12.93
C PHE A 241 15.77 9.96 11.96
N SER A 242 15.30 11.18 12.27
CA SER A 242 15.54 12.35 11.43
C SER A 242 17.04 12.65 11.25
N ARG A 243 17.87 12.39 12.27
CA ARG A 243 19.30 12.74 12.26
C ARG A 243 20.19 11.63 11.74
N ILE A 244 19.91 10.38 12.09
CA ILE A 244 20.83 9.24 11.88
C ILE A 244 20.39 8.34 10.73
N VAL A 245 19.09 8.26 10.45
CA VAL A 245 18.53 7.25 9.55
C VAL A 245 17.98 7.87 8.27
N GLU A 246 17.11 8.87 8.37
CA GLU A 246 16.41 9.46 7.22
C GLU A 246 17.32 10.38 6.37
N ASP A 247 18.39 10.93 6.94
CA ASP A 247 19.35 11.79 6.25
C ASP A 247 20.15 11.03 5.18
N ASP A 248 20.67 9.84 5.50
CA ASP A 248 21.40 9.01 4.52
C ASP A 248 20.49 8.60 3.35
N PHE A 249 19.25 8.22 3.66
CA PHE A 249 18.24 7.95 2.63
C PHE A 249 17.92 9.19 1.79
N SER A 250 17.91 10.38 2.40
CA SER A 250 17.75 11.67 1.71
C SER A 250 18.82 11.88 0.67
N LYS A 251 20.09 11.76 1.09
CA LYS A 251 21.28 11.96 0.26
C LYS A 251 21.35 10.98 -0.90
N TRP A 252 21.04 9.71 -0.62
CA TRP A 252 21.06 8.66 -1.64
C TRP A 252 19.95 8.81 -2.70
N THR A 253 18.74 9.18 -2.28
CA THR A 253 17.58 9.39 -3.18
C THR A 253 17.51 10.79 -3.79
N HIS A 254 18.43 11.69 -3.43
CA HIS A 254 18.39 13.10 -3.86
C HIS A 254 18.31 13.28 -5.39
N PRO A 255 19.08 12.54 -6.23
CA PRO A 255 18.92 12.61 -7.68
C PRO A 255 17.51 12.17 -8.12
N ILE A 256 17.02 11.03 -7.65
CA ILE A 256 15.69 10.48 -8.02
C ILE A 256 14.57 11.48 -7.69
N ARG A 257 14.63 12.10 -6.51
CA ARG A 257 13.62 13.08 -6.07
C ARG A 257 13.66 14.37 -6.87
N THR A 258 14.86 14.85 -7.20
CA THR A 258 15.04 16.05 -8.05
C THR A 258 14.50 15.78 -9.46
N MET A 259 14.92 14.67 -10.06
CA MET A 259 14.54 14.32 -11.43
C MET A 259 13.08 13.91 -11.57
N GLY A 260 12.47 13.38 -10.50
CA GLY A 260 11.03 13.12 -10.42
C GLY A 260 10.21 14.36 -10.08
N ARG A 261 10.83 15.47 -9.69
CA ARG A 261 10.15 16.67 -9.14
C ARG A 261 9.30 16.34 -7.92
N VAL A 262 9.78 15.46 -7.06
CA VAL A 262 9.08 15.03 -5.84
C VAL A 262 9.09 16.18 -4.83
N CYS A 263 7.90 16.62 -4.41
CA CYS A 263 7.74 17.75 -3.51
C CYS A 263 7.88 17.32 -2.04
N GLY A 264 8.93 17.79 -1.36
CA GLY A 264 9.14 17.54 0.07
C GLY A 264 8.60 18.67 0.95
N LYS A 265 9.18 18.83 2.14
CA LYS A 265 8.84 19.90 3.09
C LYS A 265 9.12 21.32 2.54
N ARG A 266 10.21 21.47 1.80
CA ARG A 266 10.73 22.76 1.28
C ARG A 266 10.56 22.87 -0.24
N GLY A 267 9.56 22.20 -0.81
CA GLY A 267 9.37 22.11 -2.26
C GLY A 267 10.20 21.02 -2.92
N ILE A 268 10.42 21.16 -4.23
CA ILE A 268 11.23 20.23 -5.04
C ILE A 268 12.72 20.46 -4.71
N PRO A 269 13.51 19.41 -4.41
CA PRO A 269 14.93 19.57 -4.15
C PRO A 269 15.69 20.04 -5.39
N THR A 270 16.76 20.81 -5.18
CA THR A 270 17.69 21.24 -6.23
C THR A 270 18.97 20.42 -6.15
N LEU A 271 19.37 19.81 -7.25
CA LEU A 271 20.65 19.14 -7.37
C LEU A 271 21.70 20.10 -7.94
N LYS A 272 22.85 20.17 -7.27
CA LYS A 272 24.01 20.92 -7.72
C LYS A 272 25.23 20.02 -7.64
N SER A 273 26.07 20.05 -8.67
CA SER A 273 27.37 19.42 -8.57
C SER A 273 28.28 20.17 -7.58
N SER A 274 29.29 19.46 -7.07
CA SER A 274 30.27 20.00 -6.13
C SER A 274 31.04 21.21 -6.70
N ASP A 275 31.36 21.21 -7.98
CA ASP A 275 32.01 22.29 -8.74
C ASP A 275 31.05 23.39 -9.24
N ARG A 276 29.74 23.27 -8.97
CA ARG A 276 28.66 24.18 -9.43
C ARG A 276 28.49 24.29 -10.94
N ALA A 277 29.15 23.45 -11.73
CA ALA A 277 29.00 23.45 -13.19
C ALA A 277 27.76 22.72 -13.69
N LEU A 278 27.05 21.96 -12.84
CA LEU A 278 25.74 21.38 -13.11
C LEU A 278 24.73 21.82 -12.05
N ARG A 279 23.54 22.23 -12.50
CA ARG A 279 22.37 22.50 -11.66
C ARG A 279 21.13 21.87 -12.29
N VAL A 280 20.36 21.15 -11.47
CA VAL A 280 19.06 20.61 -11.85
C VAL A 280 18.00 21.05 -10.85
N GLU A 281 16.92 21.63 -11.35
CA GLU A 281 15.80 22.11 -10.54
C GLU A 281 14.46 21.90 -11.23
N GLY A 282 13.42 21.60 -10.45
CA GLY A 282 12.05 21.63 -10.94
C GLY A 282 11.49 23.05 -10.84
N GLU A 283 11.08 23.63 -11.95
CA GLU A 283 10.35 24.91 -11.94
C GLU A 283 8.93 24.72 -11.37
N ASN A 284 8.35 23.57 -11.66
CA ASN A 284 7.06 23.11 -11.14
C ASN A 284 7.01 21.58 -11.28
N ALA A 285 5.86 20.98 -10.94
CA ALA A 285 5.67 19.53 -11.01
C ALA A 285 5.88 18.94 -12.43
N LYS A 286 5.76 19.75 -13.49
CA LYS A 286 5.82 19.30 -14.90
C LYS A 286 7.09 19.71 -15.63
N GLN A 287 7.79 20.75 -15.17
CA GLN A 287 8.95 21.32 -15.87
C GLN A 287 10.24 21.14 -15.06
N LEU A 288 11.25 20.57 -15.72
CA LEU A 288 12.59 20.40 -15.19
C LEU A 288 13.56 21.28 -15.96
N ARG A 289 14.38 22.05 -15.25
CA ARG A 289 15.47 22.84 -15.81
C ARG A 289 16.80 22.20 -15.46
N ILE A 290 17.62 21.97 -16.48
CA ILE A 290 18.98 21.45 -16.36
C ILE A 290 19.91 22.51 -16.95
N SER A 291 20.75 23.09 -16.11
CA SER A 291 21.76 24.08 -16.49
C SER A 291 23.13 23.46 -16.31
N LEU A 292 23.95 23.51 -17.35
CA LEU A 292 25.32 23.01 -17.32
C LEU A 292 26.28 24.00 -17.98
N SER A 293 27.55 23.95 -17.56
CA SER A 293 28.64 24.59 -18.28
C SER A 293 28.74 24.05 -19.70
N LYS A 294 29.27 24.87 -20.61
CA LYS A 294 29.52 24.45 -21.99
C LYS A 294 30.47 23.24 -22.00
N ASP A 295 30.14 22.22 -22.80
CA ASP A 295 30.93 20.99 -23.00
C ASP A 295 31.15 20.14 -21.72
N ASP A 296 30.25 20.25 -20.74
CA ASP A 296 30.34 19.48 -19.49
C ASP A 296 30.15 17.97 -19.72
N VAL A 297 31.14 17.16 -19.33
CA VAL A 297 31.17 15.71 -19.54
C VAL A 297 30.05 14.95 -18.84
N ARG A 298 29.35 15.57 -17.87
CA ARG A 298 28.22 14.95 -17.18
C ARG A 298 26.96 14.91 -18.03
N CYS A 299 26.93 15.62 -19.16
CA CYS A 299 25.82 15.59 -20.11
C CYS A 299 26.33 15.14 -21.48
N SER A 300 25.66 14.16 -22.07
CA SER A 300 25.84 13.85 -23.49
C SER A 300 24.49 13.87 -24.20
N VAL A 301 24.47 14.51 -25.37
CA VAL A 301 23.29 14.57 -26.25
C VAL A 301 23.61 13.76 -27.50
N ASP A 302 22.80 12.74 -27.71
CA ASP A 302 22.83 11.85 -28.86
C ASP A 302 21.63 12.23 -29.75
N GLU A 303 21.87 13.13 -30.70
CA GLU A 303 20.82 13.71 -31.54
C GLU A 303 20.18 12.70 -32.48
N GLU A 304 20.98 11.76 -32.98
CA GLU A 304 20.54 10.68 -33.89
C GLU A 304 19.51 9.78 -33.19
N ASN A 305 19.79 9.37 -31.94
CA ASN A 305 18.90 8.51 -31.17
C ASN A 305 17.95 9.28 -30.24
N LYS A 306 17.92 10.61 -30.35
CA LYS A 306 17.15 11.55 -29.53
C LYS A 306 17.23 11.26 -28.03
N ARG A 307 18.45 11.12 -27.53
CA ARG A 307 18.73 10.73 -26.14
C ARG A 307 19.63 11.73 -25.45
N VAL A 308 19.31 12.06 -24.21
CA VAL A 308 20.18 12.83 -23.31
C VAL A 308 20.60 11.94 -22.16
N THR A 309 21.90 11.86 -21.88
CA THR A 309 22.43 11.13 -20.73
C THR A 309 23.01 12.12 -19.73
N LEU A 310 22.59 12.00 -18.48
CA LEU A 310 23.07 12.83 -17.37
C LEU A 310 23.72 11.94 -16.31
N THR A 311 24.90 12.34 -15.85
CA THR A 311 25.60 11.70 -14.72
C THR A 311 25.53 12.63 -13.51
N LEU A 312 24.82 12.19 -12.47
CA LEU A 312 24.51 12.98 -11.29
C LEU A 312 25.25 12.45 -10.05
N GLU A 313 25.96 13.32 -9.34
CA GLU A 313 26.62 12.98 -8.08
C GLU A 313 25.58 12.88 -6.93
N ARG A 314 25.70 11.83 -6.11
CA ARG A 314 25.02 11.76 -4.82
C ARG A 314 25.81 12.49 -3.76
N GLN A 315 25.11 13.09 -2.81
CA GLN A 315 25.73 13.61 -1.60
C GLN A 315 26.31 12.45 -0.78
N PRO A 316 27.40 12.66 -0.01
CA PRO A 316 27.96 11.60 0.83
C PRO A 316 26.94 11.01 1.81
N TYR A 317 26.82 9.68 1.83
CA TYR A 317 25.84 8.94 2.63
C TYR A 317 26.46 7.66 3.18
N VAL A 318 25.90 7.14 4.27
CA VAL A 318 26.22 5.80 4.80
C VAL A 318 25.21 4.79 4.28
N PRO A 319 25.62 3.75 3.53
CA PRO A 319 24.69 2.79 2.92
C PRO A 319 23.77 2.10 3.95
N MET A 320 24.29 1.66 5.10
CA MET A 320 23.47 1.04 6.14
C MET A 320 22.34 1.96 6.64
N GLY A 321 22.57 3.28 6.70
CA GLY A 321 21.53 4.24 7.07
C GLY A 321 20.37 4.28 6.09
N VAL A 322 20.66 4.18 4.79
CA VAL A 322 19.66 4.04 3.71
C VAL A 322 18.78 2.81 3.97
N PHE A 323 19.39 1.66 4.26
CA PHE A 323 18.66 0.42 4.52
C PHE A 323 17.85 0.47 5.82
N LYS A 324 18.42 1.01 6.90
CA LYS A 324 17.70 1.21 8.18
C LYS A 324 16.47 2.10 8.00
N CYS A 325 16.50 3.07 7.08
CA CYS A 325 15.33 3.91 6.77
C CYS A 325 14.17 3.10 6.17
N LEU A 326 14.46 2.19 5.23
CA LEU A 326 13.47 1.27 4.68
C LEU A 326 12.89 0.33 5.76
N VAL A 327 13.74 -0.17 6.66
CA VAL A 327 13.29 -1.01 7.80
C VAL A 327 12.42 -0.20 8.77
N LYS A 328 12.75 1.07 9.05
CA LYS A 328 11.92 1.96 9.87
C LYS A 328 10.53 2.14 9.26
N MET A 329 10.45 2.37 7.95
CA MET A 329 9.18 2.49 7.24
C MET A 329 8.36 1.18 7.31
N ALA A 330 9.01 0.03 7.13
CA ALA A 330 8.37 -1.27 7.28
C ALA A 330 7.77 -1.47 8.69
N LEU A 331 8.53 -1.15 9.75
CA LEU A 331 8.08 -1.21 11.14
C LEU A 331 6.95 -0.23 11.47
N ALA A 332 6.90 0.92 10.79
CA ALA A 332 5.83 1.89 10.97
C ALA A 332 4.49 1.32 10.48
N VAL A 333 4.44 0.66 9.32
CA VAL A 333 3.19 0.09 8.78
C VAL A 333 2.89 -1.33 9.27
N MET A 334 3.78 -1.92 10.06
CA MET A 334 3.67 -3.30 10.56
C MET A 334 2.44 -3.51 11.46
N PRO A 335 1.65 -4.57 11.22
CA PRO A 335 0.60 -5.00 12.15
C PRO A 335 1.15 -5.46 13.50
N VAL A 336 0.34 -5.31 14.56
CA VAL A 336 0.74 -5.64 15.94
C VAL A 336 1.15 -7.11 16.09
N GLN A 337 0.54 -8.01 15.30
CA GLN A 337 0.78 -9.45 15.32
C GLN A 337 2.24 -9.81 15.02
N GLU A 338 2.91 -9.06 14.14
CA GLU A 338 4.30 -9.35 13.72
C GLU A 338 5.34 -8.57 14.54
N THR A 339 4.89 -7.68 15.42
CA THR A 339 5.72 -6.69 16.09
C THR A 339 6.72 -7.31 17.08
N SER A 340 6.41 -8.46 17.66
CA SER A 340 7.27 -9.16 18.62
C SER A 340 8.49 -9.80 17.95
N ALA A 341 8.32 -10.38 16.75
CA ALA A 341 9.38 -10.98 15.96
C ALA A 341 10.44 -9.95 15.51
N CYS A 342 10.10 -8.66 15.51
CA CYS A 342 10.97 -7.60 14.99
C CYS A 342 11.67 -6.77 16.08
N ASN A 343 11.72 -7.25 17.33
CA ASN A 343 12.33 -6.51 18.44
C ASN A 343 13.84 -6.29 18.26
N HIS A 344 14.57 -7.20 17.61
CA HIS A 344 15.97 -6.98 17.23
C HIS A 344 16.12 -5.85 16.21
N LEU A 345 15.22 -5.76 15.22
CA LEU A 345 15.24 -4.68 14.23
C LEU A 345 15.02 -3.32 14.88
N LYS A 346 14.05 -3.21 15.81
CA LYS A 346 13.81 -1.97 16.57
C LYS A 346 15.05 -1.50 17.31
N ARG A 347 15.75 -2.41 17.98
CA ARG A 347 17.03 -2.10 18.66
C ARG A 347 18.09 -1.66 17.66
N TRP A 348 18.23 -2.38 16.56
CA TRP A 348 19.26 -2.10 15.55
C TRP A 348 19.07 -0.75 14.85
N ILE A 349 17.84 -0.36 14.49
CA ILE A 349 17.60 0.94 13.86
C ILE A 349 17.72 2.11 14.86
N LEU A 350 17.62 1.84 16.16
CA LEU A 350 17.85 2.81 17.24
C LEU A 350 19.34 2.94 17.63
N GLU A 351 20.23 2.14 17.05
CA GLU A 351 21.67 2.26 17.28
C GLU A 351 22.16 3.66 16.81
N PRO A 352 22.87 4.43 17.66
CA PRO A 352 23.38 5.77 17.30
C PRO A 352 24.41 5.77 16.18
N SER A 353 25.06 4.63 15.95
CA SER A 353 26.06 4.44 14.91
C SER A 353 25.65 3.33 13.92
N HIS A 354 26.13 3.46 12.69
CA HIS A 354 25.98 2.42 11.68
C HIS A 354 27.10 1.41 11.85
N THR A 355 26.88 0.37 12.64
CA THR A 355 27.86 -0.70 12.89
C THR A 355 27.19 -2.07 12.87
N TYR A 356 28.02 -3.11 12.84
CA TYR A 356 27.58 -4.51 12.93
C TYR A 356 27.76 -5.11 14.32
N GLU A 357 28.25 -4.33 15.29
CA GLU A 357 28.55 -4.80 16.64
C GLU A 357 27.28 -5.26 17.36
N SER A 358 26.19 -4.49 17.25
CA SER A 358 24.91 -4.85 17.87
C SER A 358 24.09 -5.85 17.05
N TYR A 359 24.34 -5.95 15.74
CA TYR A 359 23.64 -6.87 14.86
C TYR A 359 24.41 -7.20 13.58
N PRO A 360 25.08 -8.37 13.49
CA PRO A 360 25.97 -8.73 12.39
C PRO A 360 25.25 -9.36 11.18
N TYR A 361 24.09 -8.82 10.77
CA TYR A 361 23.33 -9.37 9.64
C TYR A 361 23.79 -8.82 8.29
N ARG A 362 24.12 -9.70 7.34
CA ARG A 362 24.53 -9.35 5.97
C ARG A 362 24.06 -10.40 4.97
N PRO A 363 23.89 -10.05 3.68
CA PRO A 363 23.99 -8.69 3.10
C PRO A 363 22.74 -7.84 3.37
N LEU A 364 22.88 -6.52 3.24
CA LEU A 364 21.77 -5.55 3.30
C LEU A 364 21.42 -5.08 1.88
N ASN A 365 20.76 -5.93 1.10
CA ASN A 365 20.48 -5.64 -0.31
C ASN A 365 19.15 -4.92 -0.52
N ILE A 366 19.17 -3.88 -1.37
CA ILE A 366 17.98 -3.30 -1.98
C ILE A 366 17.86 -3.80 -3.42
N LEU A 367 16.78 -4.50 -3.73
CA LEU A 367 16.36 -4.73 -5.12
C LEU A 367 15.68 -3.45 -5.61
N PHE A 368 16.37 -2.73 -6.50
CA PHE A 368 15.92 -1.47 -7.04
C PHE A 368 15.39 -1.67 -8.46
N GLN A 369 14.17 -1.22 -8.74
CA GLN A 369 13.63 -1.10 -10.09
C GLN A 369 13.48 0.36 -10.49
N SER A 370 13.83 0.67 -11.75
CA SER A 370 13.64 1.97 -12.39
C SER A 370 12.61 1.84 -13.48
N ILE A 371 11.44 2.44 -13.27
CA ILE A 371 10.33 2.44 -14.21
C ILE A 371 10.57 3.59 -15.21
N PRO A 372 10.69 3.34 -16.52
CA PRO A 372 10.85 4.40 -17.51
C PRO A 372 9.54 5.17 -17.73
N GLY A 373 9.64 6.36 -18.32
CA GLY A 373 8.48 7.17 -18.71
C GLY A 373 8.00 8.15 -17.63
N PRO A 374 6.99 8.98 -17.94
CA PRO A 374 6.40 9.91 -17.00
C PRO A 374 5.51 9.16 -15.99
N LEU A 375 5.79 9.33 -14.70
CA LEU A 375 4.99 8.79 -13.61
C LEU A 375 4.50 9.92 -12.68
N PRO A 376 3.41 9.71 -11.92
CA PRO A 376 3.00 10.61 -10.85
C PRO A 376 4.15 10.84 -9.85
N ASN A 377 4.36 12.09 -9.46
CA ASN A 377 5.46 12.51 -8.58
C ASN A 377 5.02 12.86 -7.15
N ASP A 378 3.76 12.57 -6.86
CA ASP A 378 3.03 12.95 -5.66
C ASP A 378 2.28 11.76 -5.05
N GLN A 379 2.60 10.54 -5.51
CA GLN A 379 2.04 9.28 -5.02
C GLN A 379 3.12 8.42 -4.37
N ILE A 380 2.73 7.71 -3.30
CA ILE A 380 3.57 6.71 -2.64
C ILE A 380 2.78 5.41 -2.51
N THR A 381 3.35 4.31 -2.95
CA THR A 381 2.78 2.97 -2.74
C THR A 381 3.73 2.14 -1.90
N SER A 382 3.21 1.37 -0.94
CA SER A 382 4.03 0.46 -0.15
C SER A 382 3.30 -0.83 0.18
N PHE A 383 4.06 -1.90 0.33
CA PHE A 383 3.59 -3.22 0.72
C PHE A 383 4.52 -3.79 1.79
N LEU A 384 3.93 -4.42 2.81
CA LEU A 384 4.62 -5.31 3.72
C LEU A 384 4.05 -6.71 3.52
N LEU A 385 4.93 -7.63 3.15
CA LEU A 385 4.62 -9.01 2.80
C LEU A 385 5.17 -9.92 3.88
N ARG A 386 4.39 -10.93 4.28
CA ARG A 386 4.82 -11.99 5.18
C ARG A 386 4.78 -13.32 4.45
N ARG A 387 5.86 -14.09 4.55
CA ARG A 387 5.94 -15.44 4.00
C ARG A 387 4.81 -16.31 4.53
N LYS A 388 4.17 -17.08 3.64
CA LYS A 388 3.17 -18.09 4.00
C LYS A 388 3.82 -19.23 4.81
N ASN A 389 3.10 -19.77 5.79
CA ASN A 389 3.65 -20.70 6.78
C ASN A 389 4.18 -22.03 6.19
N ASP A 390 3.73 -22.41 5.01
CA ASP A 390 4.14 -23.61 4.28
C ASP A 390 5.40 -23.39 3.42
N ARG A 391 5.97 -22.18 3.43
CA ARG A 391 7.17 -21.82 2.67
C ARG A 391 8.38 -21.63 3.58
N ILE A 392 9.54 -22.06 3.08
CA ILE A 392 10.85 -21.84 3.71
C ILE A 392 11.91 -21.33 2.72
N ASP A 393 11.54 -21.22 1.44
CA ASP A 393 12.41 -20.94 0.29
C ASP A 393 12.46 -19.45 -0.08
N CYS A 394 11.93 -18.57 0.76
CA CYS A 394 11.89 -17.14 0.52
C CYS A 394 11.92 -16.37 1.86
N PRO A 395 12.35 -15.09 1.89
CA PRO A 395 12.50 -14.32 3.14
C PRO A 395 11.20 -14.18 3.93
N PHE A 396 11.28 -14.12 5.25
CA PHE A 396 10.12 -14.09 6.13
C PHE A 396 9.30 -12.81 5.95
N LEU A 397 9.95 -11.65 5.83
CA LEU A 397 9.30 -10.37 5.64
C LEU A 397 9.95 -9.61 4.48
N ILE A 398 9.13 -9.06 3.59
CA ILE A 398 9.57 -8.19 2.49
C ILE A 398 8.83 -6.86 2.60
N PHE A 399 9.58 -5.76 2.53
CA PHE A 399 9.01 -4.43 2.39
C PHE A 399 9.29 -3.88 0.99
N VAL A 400 8.25 -3.32 0.38
CA VAL A 400 8.30 -2.69 -0.93
C VAL A 400 7.81 -1.25 -0.79
N LEU A 401 8.55 -0.32 -1.38
CA LEU A 401 8.22 1.09 -1.46
C LEU A 401 8.37 1.56 -2.90
N GLN A 402 7.34 2.20 -3.44
CA GLN A 402 7.38 2.90 -4.71
C GLN A 402 7.05 4.38 -4.50
N PHE A 403 7.87 5.26 -5.04
CA PHE A 403 7.55 6.66 -5.26
C PHE A 403 8.29 7.14 -6.50
N SER A 404 7.68 8.07 -7.25
CA SER A 404 8.23 8.48 -8.55
C SER A 404 8.49 7.25 -9.44
N ASN A 405 9.56 7.27 -10.21
CA ASN A 405 10.03 6.19 -11.10
C ASN A 405 10.77 5.04 -10.38
N ALA A 406 10.79 5.00 -9.05
CA ALA A 406 11.64 4.08 -8.29
C ALA A 406 10.82 3.10 -7.45
N VAL A 407 11.17 1.81 -7.52
CA VAL A 407 10.70 0.77 -6.62
C VAL A 407 11.87 0.25 -5.81
N TYR A 408 11.74 0.25 -4.49
CA TYR A 408 12.70 -0.26 -3.53
C TYR A 408 12.11 -1.48 -2.83
N GLN A 409 12.75 -2.63 -2.98
CA GLN A 409 12.33 -3.87 -2.32
C GLN A 409 13.46 -4.38 -1.44
N VAL A 410 13.14 -4.68 -0.19
CA VAL A 410 14.08 -5.22 0.80
C VAL A 410 13.48 -6.42 1.53
N ALA A 411 14.29 -7.46 1.74
CA ALA A 411 14.02 -8.45 2.77
C ALA A 411 14.39 -7.85 4.13
N LEU A 412 13.49 -7.91 5.10
CA LEU A 412 13.82 -7.48 6.47
C LEU A 412 14.84 -8.46 7.07
N PRO A 413 15.84 -7.99 7.83
CA PRO A 413 16.83 -8.86 8.46
C PRO A 413 16.25 -9.79 9.55
N MET A 414 15.64 -10.91 9.18
CA MET A 414 14.91 -11.80 10.10
C MET A 414 15.70 -13.09 10.39
N HIS A 415 16.86 -12.96 11.05
CA HIS A 415 17.83 -14.06 11.24
C HIS A 415 17.25 -15.33 11.87
N GLU A 416 16.28 -15.23 12.79
CA GLU A 416 15.67 -16.41 13.40
C GLU A 416 14.72 -17.12 12.42
N GLN A 417 13.86 -16.37 11.74
CA GLN A 417 12.84 -16.90 10.83
C GLN A 417 13.39 -17.32 9.47
N ASP A 418 14.52 -16.72 9.06
CA ASP A 418 15.20 -16.99 7.80
C ASP A 418 16.46 -17.84 7.97
N ARG A 419 16.62 -18.50 9.12
CA ARG A 419 17.78 -19.37 9.39
C ARG A 419 18.01 -20.39 8.27
N ALA A 420 16.95 -21.03 7.76
CA ALA A 420 17.06 -22.00 6.68
C ALA A 420 17.57 -21.40 5.35
N LEU A 421 17.31 -20.10 5.10
CA LEU A 421 17.84 -19.40 3.92
C LEU A 421 19.30 -18.98 4.14
N LEU A 422 19.63 -18.55 5.35
CA LEU A 422 20.98 -18.13 5.70
C LEU A 422 21.97 -19.30 5.72
N ASP A 423 21.51 -20.48 6.16
CA ASP A 423 22.29 -21.71 6.20
C ASP A 423 22.21 -22.49 4.87
N GLY A 424 21.34 -22.07 3.95
CA GLY A 424 21.00 -22.79 2.72
C GLY A 424 21.77 -22.33 1.48
N GLU A 425 21.39 -22.88 0.34
CA GLU A 425 21.92 -22.46 -0.96
C GLU A 425 21.42 -21.05 -1.33
N PRO A 426 22.18 -20.32 -2.17
CA PRO A 426 21.73 -19.03 -2.70
C PRO A 426 20.35 -19.15 -3.36
N PHE A 427 19.45 -18.23 -3.02
CA PHE A 427 18.12 -18.14 -3.62
C PHE A 427 17.98 -16.84 -4.43
N GLU A 428 17.18 -16.88 -5.48
CA GLU A 428 16.82 -15.68 -6.23
C GLU A 428 15.50 -15.12 -5.69
N LEU A 429 15.55 -13.85 -5.28
CA LEU A 429 14.35 -13.13 -4.87
C LEU A 429 13.74 -12.44 -6.09
N GLY A 430 12.50 -12.81 -6.43
CA GLY A 430 11.77 -12.18 -7.52
C GLY A 430 11.57 -10.67 -7.30
N LEU A 431 11.54 -9.90 -8.40
CA LEU A 431 11.21 -8.48 -8.37
C LEU A 431 9.70 -8.30 -8.15
N PHE A 432 9.30 -7.47 -7.20
CA PHE A 432 7.90 -7.21 -6.90
C PHE A 432 7.23 -6.53 -8.11
N PRO A 433 6.01 -6.96 -8.52
CA PRO A 433 5.31 -6.33 -9.63
C PRO A 433 4.91 -4.89 -9.26
N HIS A 434 4.87 -4.01 -10.25
CA HIS A 434 4.39 -2.64 -10.08
C HIS A 434 3.30 -2.30 -11.08
N ALA A 435 2.45 -1.32 -10.75
CA ALA A 435 1.28 -0.96 -11.56
C ALA A 435 1.62 -0.50 -12.99
N TRP A 436 2.83 0.00 -13.22
CA TRP A 436 3.31 0.47 -14.53
C TRP A 436 3.96 -0.63 -15.39
N GLY A 437 3.81 -1.88 -14.99
CA GLY A 437 4.34 -3.03 -15.70
C GLY A 437 3.42 -3.51 -16.80
N THR A 438 2.69 -2.59 -17.45
CA THR A 438 1.69 -2.92 -18.47
C THR A 438 2.33 -3.03 -19.85
N VAL A 439 1.69 -3.78 -20.76
CA VAL A 439 2.12 -3.97 -22.15
C VAL A 439 2.21 -2.61 -22.84
N ASP A 440 1.20 -1.75 -22.69
CA ASP A 440 1.19 -0.43 -23.31
C ASP A 440 2.33 0.47 -22.80
N HIS A 441 2.57 0.46 -21.48
CA HIS A 441 3.63 1.28 -20.88
C HIS A 441 5.00 0.78 -21.30
N GLU A 442 5.22 -0.54 -21.32
CA GLU A 442 6.47 -1.16 -21.75
C GLU A 442 6.72 -0.97 -23.25
N LEU A 443 5.69 -1.03 -24.10
CA LEU A 443 5.81 -0.74 -25.54
C LEU A 443 6.17 0.73 -25.78
N THR A 444 5.63 1.64 -24.98
CA THR A 444 5.82 3.08 -25.16
C THR A 444 7.18 3.55 -24.60
N PHE A 445 7.53 3.12 -23.39
CA PHE A 445 8.68 3.65 -22.65
C PHE A 445 9.81 2.64 -22.44
N GLY A 446 9.57 1.36 -22.72
CA GLY A 446 10.49 0.26 -22.48
C GLY A 446 10.21 -0.47 -21.16
N VAL A 447 10.86 -1.62 -20.99
CA VAL A 447 10.78 -2.42 -19.76
C VAL A 447 11.51 -1.76 -18.59
N SER A 448 11.05 -2.03 -17.37
CA SER A 448 11.71 -1.57 -16.15
C SER A 448 13.13 -2.15 -16.01
N GLY A 449 14.10 -1.26 -15.82
CA GLY A 449 15.46 -1.65 -15.45
C GLY A 449 15.51 -2.07 -13.98
N HIS A 450 16.47 -2.91 -13.61
CA HIS A 450 16.68 -3.29 -12.21
C HIS A 450 18.16 -3.43 -11.86
N LYS A 451 18.48 -3.32 -10.58
CA LYS A 451 19.80 -3.62 -10.02
C LYS A 451 19.69 -3.99 -8.54
N VAL A 452 20.70 -4.71 -8.06
CA VAL A 452 20.90 -4.92 -6.62
C VAL A 452 21.84 -3.83 -6.11
N ALA A 453 21.41 -3.08 -5.10
CA ALA A 453 22.26 -2.13 -4.41
C ALA A 453 22.64 -2.69 -3.03
N ASP A 454 23.92 -2.99 -2.83
CA ASP A 454 24.45 -3.45 -1.55
C ASP A 454 24.57 -2.26 -0.59
N MET A 455 23.76 -2.29 0.48
CA MET A 455 23.76 -1.28 1.53
C MET A 455 24.49 -1.75 2.79
N SER A 456 25.37 -2.74 2.67
CA SER A 456 26.11 -3.29 3.80
C SER A 456 27.23 -2.37 4.31
N GLY A 457 27.54 -1.28 3.62
CA GLY A 457 28.57 -0.32 4.05
C GLY A 457 28.19 0.44 5.32
N SER A 458 29.07 0.45 6.32
CA SER A 458 28.95 1.23 7.57
C SER A 458 29.67 2.58 7.52
N GLU A 459 30.46 2.84 6.49
CA GLU A 459 31.22 4.08 6.31
C GLU A 459 30.59 4.97 5.23
N ALA A 460 30.90 6.26 5.28
CA ALA A 460 30.39 7.22 4.31
C ALA A 460 31.00 7.00 2.92
N VAL A 461 30.14 6.75 1.94
CA VAL A 461 30.50 6.68 0.53
C VAL A 461 30.54 8.09 -0.05
N LYS A 462 31.57 8.41 -0.83
CA LYS A 462 31.75 9.68 -1.54
C LYS A 462 31.97 9.43 -3.02
N GLY A 463 31.55 10.37 -3.87
CA GLY A 463 31.74 10.25 -5.33
C GLY A 463 30.85 9.21 -6.00
N ASP A 464 29.82 8.71 -5.32
CA ASP A 464 28.81 7.84 -5.94
C ASP A 464 28.00 8.63 -6.98
N VAL A 465 27.84 8.05 -8.15
CA VAL A 465 27.18 8.67 -9.30
C VAL A 465 26.00 7.84 -9.79
N MET A 466 24.97 8.52 -10.27
CA MET A 466 23.80 7.94 -10.89
C MET A 466 23.65 8.48 -12.31
N THR A 467 23.66 7.58 -13.28
CA THR A 467 23.35 7.91 -14.67
C THR A 467 21.85 7.83 -14.93
N ILE A 468 21.31 8.83 -15.61
CA ILE A 468 19.90 8.94 -15.98
C ILE A 468 19.80 9.25 -17.48
N HIS A 469 18.86 8.61 -18.15
CA HIS A 469 18.63 8.79 -19.58
C HIS A 469 17.26 9.43 -19.81
N PHE A 470 17.22 10.42 -20.69
CA PHE A 470 16.02 11.04 -21.23
C PHE A 470 15.89 10.72 -22.71
N ARG A 471 14.66 10.56 -23.18
CA ARG A 471 14.31 10.59 -24.60
C ARG A 471 13.53 11.87 -24.88
N TYR A 472 13.66 12.40 -26.09
CA TYR A 472 12.92 13.58 -26.52
C TYR A 472 12.37 13.38 -27.94
N ASP A 473 11.26 14.06 -28.25
CA ASP A 473 10.68 14.02 -29.61
C ASP A 473 11.29 15.09 -30.52
N HIS A 474 11.50 16.29 -29.96
CA HIS A 474 12.00 17.46 -30.67
C HIS A 474 13.02 18.21 -29.83
N ALA A 475 14.08 18.70 -30.47
CA ALA A 475 14.96 19.73 -29.95
C ALA A 475 14.52 21.07 -30.56
N VAL A 476 14.43 22.11 -29.74
CA VAL A 476 14.06 23.46 -30.17
C VAL A 476 15.13 24.45 -29.70
N ASP A 477 15.51 25.37 -30.57
CA ASP A 477 16.42 26.45 -30.20
C ASP A 477 15.73 27.34 -29.16
N GLY A 478 16.30 27.38 -27.95
CA GLY A 478 15.80 28.24 -26.89
C GLY A 478 16.01 29.72 -27.23
N LYS A 479 15.01 30.57 -26.96
CA LYS A 479 15.29 32.00 -26.80
C LYS A 479 16.29 32.15 -25.64
N PRO A 480 17.33 32.98 -25.75
CA PRO A 480 18.24 33.22 -24.64
C PRO A 480 17.42 33.66 -23.43
N LEU A 481 17.51 32.88 -22.35
CA LEU A 481 16.83 33.20 -21.10
C LEU A 481 17.38 34.54 -20.59
N PRO A 482 16.53 35.46 -20.09
CA PRO A 482 17.02 36.68 -19.45
C PRO A 482 17.93 36.26 -18.30
N SER A 483 19.12 36.85 -18.25
CA SER A 483 20.08 36.63 -17.17
C SER A 483 19.38 36.87 -15.84
N SER A 484 19.14 35.82 -15.06
CA SER A 484 18.71 35.97 -13.69
C SER A 484 19.81 36.70 -12.95
N GLY A 485 19.55 37.97 -12.61
CA GLY A 485 20.46 38.79 -11.82
C GLY A 485 20.90 38.04 -10.58
N THR A 486 22.19 38.09 -10.31
CA THR A 486 22.79 37.74 -9.03
C THR A 486 22.23 38.66 -7.95
N GLU A 487 21.46 38.11 -7.02
CA GLU A 487 21.36 38.58 -5.63
C GLU A 487 21.73 37.44 -4.69
#